data_AF-A0A7S3YY63-F1
#
_entry.id   AF-A0A7S3YY63-F1
#
_cell.length_a   1.000
_cell.length_b   1.000
_cell.length_c   1.000
_cell.angle_alpha   90.00
_cell.angle_beta   90.00
_cell.angle_gamma   90.00
#
_symmetry.space_group_name_H-M   'P 1'
#
loop_
_entity.id
_entity.type
_entity.pdbx_description
1 polymer ?
#
loop_
_entity_poly.entity_id
_entity_poly.type
_entity_poly.pdbx_seq_one_letter_code
_entity_poly.pdbx_strand_id
1 'polypeptide(L)'
;GGSPATEALFRYLFECAFSPYLDMLRTWVFKGQLRDPFHEFLIRGNNACNDNPNKQNDDDDGGSGDDDDDGDGMRRIDSSFGLVADPRMVPCFLAKHKTKILECGKAVMIIERSKGAGKHLSICRQESDKAKRLLGMCFTERARQIVRSSFSSRLRQSCMALDDITKADIVARNRSELRKRMVLKETAMHLRRVRAKREAKQQEEVEEERIKRRQQLKALESMIRRKEQRLVEEKEVQRR
;
A
#
# COMPACT_ATOMS: atom_id res chain seq x y z
N GLY A 1 27.47 34.87 23.13
CA GLY A 1 26.49 35.62 22.35
C GLY A 1 27.23 36.35 21.25
N GLY A 2 26.86 36.13 19.99
CA GLY A 2 27.43 36.85 18.84
C GLY A 2 26.57 38.07 18.47
N SER A 3 27.11 38.99 17.67
CA SER A 3 26.31 40.10 17.13
C SER A 3 25.21 39.56 16.20
N PRO A 4 24.03 40.22 16.11
CA PRO A 4 22.96 39.79 15.20
C PRO A 4 23.39 39.71 13.73
N ALA A 5 24.32 40.56 13.31
CA ALA A 5 24.89 40.55 11.96
C ALA A 5 25.74 39.31 11.71
N THR A 6 26.58 38.93 12.67
CA THR A 6 27.39 37.71 12.61
C THR A 6 26.50 36.46 12.59
N GLU A 7 25.44 36.43 13.39
CA GLU A 7 24.46 35.34 13.39
C GLU A 7 23.77 35.22 12.03
N ALA A 8 23.33 36.33 11.44
CA ALA A 8 22.71 36.35 10.11
C ALA A 8 23.66 35.86 9.01
N LEU A 9 24.95 36.19 9.09
CA LEU A 9 25.95 35.71 8.15
C LEU A 9 26.18 34.20 8.27
N PHE A 10 26.43 33.68 9.48
CA PHE A 10 26.60 32.23 9.70
C PHE A 10 25.38 31.44 9.26
N ARG A 11 24.20 32.01 9.49
CA ARG A 11 22.93 31.46 9.04
C ARG A 11 22.89 31.30 7.52
N TYR A 12 23.18 32.38 6.79
CA TYR A 12 23.21 32.38 5.33
C TYR A 12 24.22 31.36 4.80
N LEU A 13 25.44 31.35 5.33
CA LEU A 13 26.49 30.41 4.93
C LEU A 13 26.06 28.96 5.19
N PHE A 14 25.45 28.68 6.35
CA PHE A 14 24.94 27.36 6.67
C PHE A 14 23.84 26.91 5.71
N GLU A 15 22.87 27.78 5.39
CA GLU A 15 21.82 27.46 4.42
C GLU A 15 22.39 27.12 3.03
N CYS A 16 23.32 27.93 2.54
CA CYS A 16 23.98 27.68 1.26
C CYS A 16 24.76 26.37 1.27
N ALA A 17 25.58 26.14 2.30
CA ALA A 17 26.40 24.94 2.42
C ALA A 17 25.57 23.67 2.64
N PHE A 18 24.43 23.77 3.33
CA PHE A 18 23.61 22.63 3.68
C PHE A 18 22.56 22.26 2.62
N SER A 19 22.25 23.16 1.68
CA SER A 19 21.26 22.92 0.62
C SER A 19 21.54 21.64 -0.21
N PRO A 20 22.77 21.38 -0.70
CA PRO A 20 23.05 20.16 -1.46
C PRO A 20 22.82 18.89 -0.64
N TYR A 21 23.17 18.92 0.65
CA TYR A 21 22.94 17.81 1.56
C TYR A 21 21.45 17.55 1.78
N LEU A 22 20.63 18.61 1.89
CA LEU A 22 19.17 18.49 1.97
C LEU A 22 18.56 17.88 0.71
N ASP A 23 19.10 18.19 -0.46
CA ASP A 23 18.58 17.64 -1.72
C ASP A 23 18.91 16.15 -1.86
N MET A 24 20.09 15.71 -1.44
CA MET A 24 20.41 14.28 -1.30
C MET A 24 19.47 13.59 -0.30
N LEU A 25 19.26 14.22 0.85
CA LEU A 25 18.38 13.71 1.90
C LEU A 25 16.94 13.55 1.41
N ARG A 26 16.39 14.57 0.73
CA ARG A 26 15.05 14.52 0.13
C ARG A 26 14.96 13.44 -0.95
N THR A 27 15.95 13.35 -1.83
CA THR A 27 15.96 12.36 -2.92
C THR A 27 15.99 10.93 -2.37
N TRP A 28 16.80 10.68 -1.35
CA TRP A 28 16.83 9.39 -0.66
C TRP A 28 15.49 9.08 0.02
N VAL A 29 14.99 10.01 0.82
CA VAL A 29 13.79 9.84 1.63
C VAL A 29 12.51 9.69 0.79
N PHE A 30 12.37 10.45 -0.30
CA PHE A 30 11.13 10.50 -1.07
C PHE A 30 11.17 9.67 -2.34
N LYS A 31 12.36 9.42 -2.90
CA LYS A 31 12.51 8.66 -4.16
C LYS A 31 13.29 7.36 -3.98
N GLY A 32 13.88 7.10 -2.81
CA GLY A 32 14.72 5.92 -2.59
C GLY A 32 15.96 5.92 -3.49
N GLN A 33 16.41 7.09 -3.95
CA GLN A 33 17.56 7.23 -4.84
C GLN A 33 18.70 7.89 -4.08
N LEU A 34 19.88 7.26 -4.10
CA LEU A 34 21.09 7.85 -3.56
C LEU A 34 21.92 8.43 -4.72
N ARG A 35 22.09 9.75 -4.73
CA ARG A 35 22.96 10.46 -5.68
C ARG A 35 24.01 11.21 -4.89
N ASP A 36 25.10 10.54 -4.59
CA ASP A 36 26.19 11.06 -3.76
C ASP A 36 27.53 10.81 -4.44
N PRO A 37 27.92 11.66 -5.42
CA PRO A 37 29.15 11.49 -6.17
C PRO A 37 30.42 11.73 -5.33
N PHE A 38 30.30 12.39 -4.17
CA PHE A 38 31.42 12.76 -3.31
C PHE A 38 31.50 11.93 -2.02
N HIS A 39 30.56 10.99 -1.82
CA HIS A 39 30.48 10.15 -0.62
C HIS A 39 30.35 10.94 0.69
N GLU A 40 29.68 12.09 0.63
CA GLU A 40 29.48 13.00 1.76
C GLU A 40 28.20 12.70 2.56
N PHE A 41 27.29 11.90 2.00
CA PHE A 41 26.00 11.64 2.61
C PHE A 41 26.11 10.58 3.72
N LEU A 42 25.22 10.66 4.72
CA LEU A 42 25.24 9.73 5.87
C LEU A 42 24.99 8.26 5.50
N ILE A 43 24.51 7.99 4.28
CA ILE A 43 24.19 6.66 3.76
C ILE A 43 25.16 6.33 2.65
N ARG A 44 25.74 5.13 2.72
CA ARG A 44 26.65 4.59 1.72
C ARG A 44 26.02 3.38 1.05
N GLY A 45 26.08 3.36 -0.29
CA GLY A 45 25.81 2.14 -1.05
C GLY A 45 27.00 1.18 -0.96
N ASN A 46 26.74 -0.11 -0.76
CA ASN A 46 27.72 -1.16 -0.97
C ASN A 46 27.83 -1.39 -2.48
N ASN A 47 28.94 -0.97 -3.09
CA ASN A 47 29.18 -1.07 -4.54
C ASN A 47 29.12 -2.51 -5.08
N ALA A 48 29.12 -3.52 -4.22
CA ALA A 48 29.00 -4.94 -4.59
C ALA A 48 27.74 -5.27 -5.43
N CYS A 49 26.75 -4.40 -5.48
CA CYS A 49 25.52 -4.59 -6.26
C CYS A 49 25.34 -3.64 -7.44
N ASN A 50 26.27 -2.72 -7.71
CA ASN A 50 26.08 -1.66 -8.70
C ASN A 50 27.11 -1.63 -9.85
N ASP A 51 28.09 -2.54 -9.86
CA ASP A 51 29.15 -2.56 -10.86
C ASP A 51 28.83 -3.54 -12.02
N ASN A 52 27.80 -3.21 -12.81
CA ASN A 52 27.84 -3.22 -14.29
C ASN A 52 26.43 -3.10 -14.90
N PRO A 53 25.99 -1.90 -15.30
CA PRO A 53 24.86 -1.75 -16.22
C PRO A 53 25.17 -2.28 -17.64
N ASN A 54 26.41 -2.73 -17.90
CA ASN A 54 26.87 -3.19 -19.21
C ASN A 54 27.13 -4.71 -19.30
N LYS A 55 26.67 -5.49 -18.31
CA LYS A 55 26.58 -6.96 -18.46
C LYS A 55 25.29 -7.30 -19.21
N GLN A 56 25.20 -6.84 -20.46
CA GLN A 56 24.25 -7.38 -21.41
C GLN A 56 24.81 -8.72 -21.88
N ASN A 57 24.05 -9.78 -21.61
CA ASN A 57 23.80 -10.89 -22.52
C ASN A 57 25.03 -11.50 -23.21
N ASP A 58 25.64 -12.49 -22.59
CA ASP A 58 26.27 -13.62 -23.27
C ASP A 58 26.26 -14.74 -22.22
N ASP A 59 25.24 -15.61 -22.27
CA ASP A 59 25.19 -17.00 -21.79
C ASP A 59 23.71 -17.41 -21.64
N ASP A 60 23.07 -17.50 -22.81
CA ASP A 60 21.83 -18.24 -23.05
C ASP A 60 22.21 -19.73 -23.11
N ASP A 61 22.23 -20.40 -21.95
CA ASP A 61 22.28 -21.86 -21.89
C ASP A 61 21.17 -22.40 -20.95
N GLY A 62 19.98 -22.56 -21.53
CA GLY A 62 19.19 -23.79 -21.45
C GLY A 62 18.62 -24.27 -20.10
N GLY A 63 18.79 -23.55 -19.00
CA GLY A 63 18.30 -23.97 -17.68
C GLY A 63 16.81 -23.73 -17.46
N SER A 64 15.97 -24.66 -17.93
CA SER A 64 14.53 -24.71 -17.64
C SER A 64 14.29 -25.15 -16.19
N GLY A 65 14.49 -24.24 -15.23
CA GLY A 65 14.14 -24.44 -13.82
C GLY A 65 13.04 -23.47 -13.44
N ASP A 66 11.80 -23.95 -13.36
CA ASP A 66 10.65 -23.25 -12.77
C ASP A 66 10.83 -23.14 -11.24
N ASP A 67 11.92 -22.50 -10.80
CA ASP A 67 12.19 -22.25 -9.39
C ASP A 67 11.61 -20.89 -9.00
N ASP A 68 10.50 -20.96 -8.27
CA ASP A 68 9.79 -19.87 -7.58
C ASP A 68 10.69 -19.17 -6.53
N ASP A 69 11.75 -18.48 -6.94
CA ASP A 69 12.60 -17.66 -6.05
C ASP A 69 12.00 -16.26 -5.82
N ASP A 70 10.84 -16.23 -5.15
CA ASP A 70 10.17 -14.98 -4.74
C ASP A 70 10.85 -14.30 -3.52
N GLY A 71 11.97 -14.84 -3.01
CA GLY A 71 12.54 -14.49 -1.70
C GLY A 71 13.84 -13.67 -1.71
N ASP A 72 14.67 -13.75 -2.75
CA ASP A 72 16.04 -13.22 -2.69
C ASP A 72 16.13 -11.69 -2.87
N GLY A 73 15.17 -11.09 -3.59
CA GLY A 73 15.19 -9.65 -3.91
C GLY A 73 15.22 -8.72 -2.70
N MET A 74 14.58 -9.09 -1.59
CA MET A 74 14.52 -8.28 -0.37
C MET A 74 15.85 -8.32 0.41
N ARG A 75 16.49 -9.49 0.49
CA ARG A 75 17.77 -9.67 1.22
C ARG A 75 18.89 -8.85 0.58
N ARG A 76 18.89 -8.75 -0.74
CA ARG A 76 19.86 -7.94 -1.49
C ARG A 76 19.78 -6.46 -1.13
N ILE A 77 18.59 -5.89 -0.96
CA ILE A 77 18.45 -4.45 -0.66
C ILE A 77 18.92 -4.13 0.75
N ASP A 78 18.72 -5.02 1.71
CA ASP A 78 19.11 -4.78 3.09
C ASP A 78 20.64 -4.69 3.27
N SER A 79 21.41 -5.48 2.49
CA SER A 79 22.87 -5.43 2.47
C SER A 79 23.45 -4.37 1.53
N SER A 80 22.65 -3.81 0.63
CA SER A 80 23.09 -2.83 -0.39
C SER A 80 23.32 -1.43 0.17
N PHE A 81 22.70 -1.05 1.28
CA PHE A 81 22.82 0.30 1.84
C PHE A 81 23.08 0.26 3.35
N GLY A 82 24.09 1.01 3.79
CA GLY A 82 24.48 1.12 5.19
C GLY A 82 24.69 2.57 5.62
N LEU A 83 24.87 2.77 6.93
CA LEU A 83 25.32 4.05 7.46
C LEU A 83 26.83 4.19 7.25
N VAL A 84 27.30 5.41 7.03
CA VAL A 84 28.74 5.71 7.05
C VAL A 84 29.31 5.35 8.42
N ALA A 85 30.47 4.67 8.41
CA ALA A 85 31.14 4.21 9.62
C ALA A 85 31.69 5.37 10.47
N ASP A 86 32.17 6.44 9.82
CA ASP A 86 32.66 7.63 10.52
C ASP A 86 31.49 8.47 11.07
N PRO A 87 31.34 8.59 12.40
CA PRO A 87 30.26 9.37 12.99
C PRO A 87 30.37 10.88 12.69
N ARG A 88 31.55 11.39 12.32
CA ARG A 88 31.77 12.81 11.99
C ARG A 88 31.09 13.23 10.68
N MET A 89 30.84 12.26 9.80
CA MET A 89 30.12 12.46 8.54
C MET A 89 28.61 12.60 8.75
N VAL A 90 28.11 12.28 9.95
CA VAL A 90 26.69 12.42 10.28
C VAL A 90 26.47 13.81 10.90
N PRO A 91 25.70 14.70 10.26
CA PRO A 91 25.37 15.97 10.87
C PRO A 91 24.79 15.75 12.27
N CYS A 92 25.31 16.48 13.25
CA CYS A 92 25.04 16.22 14.67
C CYS A 92 23.53 16.23 15.00
N PHE A 93 22.74 17.06 14.32
CA PHE A 93 21.29 17.13 14.47
C PHE A 93 20.53 15.94 13.84
N LEU A 94 21.16 15.20 12.92
CA LEU A 94 20.62 13.96 12.35
C LEU A 94 21.10 12.70 13.08
N ALA A 95 22.08 12.80 13.99
CA ALA A 95 22.69 11.65 14.64
C ALA A 95 21.66 10.73 15.34
N LYS A 96 20.60 11.30 15.93
CA LYS A 96 19.50 10.55 16.58
C LYS A 96 18.52 9.91 15.60
N HIS A 97 18.56 10.31 14.33
CA HIS A 97 17.60 9.92 13.29
C HIS A 97 18.22 9.11 12.14
N LYS A 98 19.55 8.96 12.10
CA LYS A 98 20.28 8.31 11.00
C LYS A 98 19.72 6.94 10.62
N THR A 99 19.41 6.08 11.59
CA THR A 99 18.84 4.74 11.34
C THR A 99 17.46 4.83 10.67
N LYS A 100 16.60 5.74 11.15
CA LYS A 100 15.26 5.95 10.57
C LYS A 100 15.34 6.49 9.14
N ILE A 101 16.32 7.35 8.86
CA ILE A 101 16.56 7.89 7.52
C ILE A 101 16.99 6.76 6.57
N LEU A 102 17.89 5.87 7.02
CA LEU A 102 18.31 4.69 6.26
C LEU A 102 17.13 3.76 5.94
N GLU A 103 16.42 3.32 6.98
CA GLU A 103 15.25 2.42 6.84
C GLU A 103 14.19 3.02 5.92
N CYS A 104 13.95 4.34 6.03
CA CYS A 104 12.97 5.01 5.21
C CYS A 104 13.30 4.94 3.72
N GLY A 105 14.53 5.29 3.32
CA GLY A 105 14.87 5.24 1.89
C GLY A 105 14.97 3.82 1.37
N LYS A 106 15.39 2.83 2.19
CA LYS A 106 15.31 1.41 1.84
C LYS A 106 13.86 1.01 1.51
N ALA A 107 12.91 1.34 2.38
CA ALA A 107 11.49 1.05 2.17
C ALA A 107 10.95 1.71 0.89
N VAL A 108 11.28 2.98 0.66
CA VAL A 108 10.85 3.69 -0.56
C VAL A 108 11.45 3.05 -1.82
N MET A 109 12.72 2.65 -1.78
CA MET A 109 13.36 1.97 -2.90
C MET A 109 12.69 0.64 -3.26
N ILE A 110 12.32 -0.16 -2.24
CA ILE A 110 11.56 -1.41 -2.43
C ILE A 110 10.22 -1.12 -3.11
N ILE A 111 9.52 -0.08 -2.65
CA ILE A 111 8.24 0.34 -3.22
C ILE A 111 8.42 0.80 -4.68
N GLU A 112 9.43 1.61 -4.99
CA GLU A 112 9.64 2.06 -6.37
C GLU A 112 10.04 0.91 -7.31
N ARG A 113 10.87 -0.05 -6.85
CA ARG A 113 11.23 -1.24 -7.64
C ARG A 113 10.02 -2.14 -7.91
N SER A 114 9.15 -2.34 -6.91
CA SER A 114 7.96 -3.19 -7.05
C SER A 114 6.88 -2.63 -7.98
N LYS A 115 6.84 -1.30 -8.21
CA LYS A 115 5.91 -0.71 -9.19
C LYS A 115 6.14 -1.19 -10.62
N GLY A 116 7.38 -1.56 -10.97
CA GLY A 116 7.71 -2.13 -12.28
C GLY A 116 7.35 -3.61 -12.42
N ALA A 117 7.22 -4.33 -11.30
CA ALA A 117 7.11 -5.80 -11.28
C ALA A 117 5.68 -6.35 -11.22
N GLY A 118 4.66 -5.50 -11.43
CA GLY A 118 3.27 -5.88 -11.71
C GLY A 118 2.73 -7.14 -11.01
N LYS A 119 2.55 -7.13 -9.67
CA LYS A 119 1.47 -7.81 -8.89
C LYS A 119 1.74 -7.94 -7.38
N HIS A 120 2.97 -7.73 -6.88
CA HIS A 120 3.30 -7.95 -5.46
C HIS A 120 3.11 -6.72 -4.52
N LEU A 121 1.93 -6.09 -4.57
CA LEU A 121 1.70 -4.75 -3.96
C LEU A 121 1.14 -4.74 -2.52
N SER A 122 0.75 -5.88 -1.94
CA SER A 122 0.11 -5.91 -0.62
C SER A 122 1.10 -5.63 0.53
N ILE A 123 2.30 -6.21 0.48
CA ILE A 123 3.35 -6.06 1.50
C ILE A 123 3.99 -4.65 1.44
N CYS A 124 4.23 -4.14 0.23
CA CYS A 124 4.78 -2.79 0.03
C CYS A 124 3.88 -1.66 0.59
N ARG A 125 2.58 -1.90 0.74
CA ARG A 125 1.63 -0.87 1.18
C ARG A 125 1.74 -0.59 2.68
N GLN A 126 1.93 -1.62 3.52
CA GLN A 126 2.11 -1.46 4.97
C GLN A 126 3.43 -0.77 5.32
N GLU A 127 4.52 -1.16 4.64
CA GLU A 127 5.85 -0.54 4.77
C GLU A 127 5.83 0.92 4.31
N SER A 128 5.12 1.24 3.21
CA SER A 128 4.93 2.62 2.73
C SER A 128 4.24 3.52 3.75
N ASP A 129 3.21 3.02 4.42
CA ASP A 129 2.47 3.80 5.41
C ASP A 129 3.25 3.95 6.73
N LYS A 130 4.17 3.04 7.02
CA LYS A 130 5.12 3.16 8.13
C LYS A 130 6.22 4.18 7.81
N ALA A 131 6.79 4.12 6.60
CA ALA A 131 7.76 5.10 6.10
C ALA A 131 7.17 6.51 6.07
N LYS A 132 5.95 6.69 5.52
CA LYS A 132 5.25 8.00 5.50
C LYS A 132 4.98 8.55 6.90
N ARG A 133 4.62 7.70 7.86
CA ARG A 133 4.43 8.10 9.27
C ARG A 133 5.76 8.51 9.91
N LEU A 134 6.83 7.75 9.67
CA LEU A 134 8.18 8.07 10.15
C LEU A 134 8.71 9.37 9.54
N LEU A 135 8.43 9.64 8.26
CA LEU A 135 8.77 10.89 7.58
C LEU A 135 7.98 12.08 8.08
N GLY A 136 6.66 11.91 8.22
CA GLY A 136 5.79 12.91 8.82
C GLY A 136 6.27 13.28 10.22
N MET A 137 6.72 12.33 11.03
CA MET A 137 7.20 12.58 12.40
C MET A 137 8.64 13.10 12.50
N CYS A 138 9.57 12.62 11.66
CA CYS A 138 11.00 12.98 11.78
C CYS A 138 11.35 14.31 11.13
N PHE A 139 10.72 14.65 10.00
CA PHE A 139 11.04 15.90 9.29
C PHE A 139 10.22 17.08 9.74
N THR A 140 8.96 16.87 10.15
CA THR A 140 8.12 18.02 10.41
C THR A 140 8.38 18.59 11.80
N GLU A 141 8.28 17.85 12.92
CA GLU A 141 8.31 18.52 14.23
C GLU A 141 9.71 18.97 14.69
N ARG A 142 10.76 18.15 14.53
CA ARG A 142 12.09 18.45 15.09
C ARG A 142 12.98 19.26 14.16
N ALA A 143 12.88 19.06 12.84
CA ALA A 143 13.43 20.03 11.90
C ALA A 143 12.63 21.35 11.94
N ARG A 144 11.29 21.33 12.16
CA ARG A 144 10.55 22.57 12.53
C ARG A 144 11.10 23.19 13.79
N GLN A 145 11.44 22.44 14.83
CA GLN A 145 11.91 23.01 16.10
C GLN A 145 13.30 23.63 15.97
N ILE A 146 14.20 22.99 15.21
CA ILE A 146 15.55 23.53 14.90
C ILE A 146 15.45 24.75 13.99
N VAL A 147 14.61 24.72 12.95
CA VAL A 147 14.36 25.88 12.06
C VAL A 147 13.60 27.00 12.78
N ARG A 148 12.61 26.69 13.64
CA ARG A 148 11.83 27.66 14.43
C ARG A 148 12.65 28.31 15.53
N SER A 149 13.55 27.57 16.19
CA SER A 149 14.39 28.11 17.27
C SER A 149 15.61 28.86 16.74
N SER A 150 16.05 28.60 15.50
CA SER A 150 17.32 29.11 14.98
C SER A 150 17.20 30.05 13.77
N PHE A 151 16.01 30.29 13.18
CA PHE A 151 15.87 31.03 11.92
C PHE A 151 14.68 32.03 11.86
N SER A 152 14.82 33.06 11.01
CA SER A 152 13.96 34.24 10.86
C SER A 152 12.59 33.99 10.19
N SER A 153 11.70 35.00 10.24
CA SER A 153 10.32 35.05 9.72
C SER A 153 10.14 34.70 8.23
N ARG A 154 11.14 34.89 7.37
CA ARG A 154 11.04 34.52 5.94
C ARG A 154 11.08 33.01 5.70
N LEU A 155 11.92 32.28 6.43
CA LEU A 155 11.93 30.81 6.39
C LEU A 155 10.66 30.24 7.05
N ARG A 156 10.12 30.91 8.07
CA ARG A 156 8.78 30.60 8.59
C ARG A 156 7.71 30.70 7.50
N GLN A 157 7.70 31.75 6.68
CA GLN A 157 6.71 31.89 5.59
C GLN A 157 6.85 30.81 4.51
N SER A 158 8.06 30.49 4.06
CA SER A 158 8.27 29.41 3.06
C SER A 158 7.95 28.01 3.62
N CYS A 159 8.26 27.74 4.89
CA CYS A 159 7.86 26.49 5.55
C CYS A 159 6.34 26.43 5.81
N MET A 160 5.68 27.54 6.16
CA MET A 160 4.22 27.61 6.32
C MET A 160 3.49 27.42 4.98
N ALA A 161 4.00 27.97 3.88
CA ALA A 161 3.44 27.76 2.54
C ALA A 161 3.54 26.29 2.11
N LEU A 162 4.65 25.62 2.40
CA LEU A 162 4.79 24.17 2.20
C LEU A 162 3.86 23.36 3.13
N ASP A 163 3.64 23.81 4.36
CA ASP A 163 2.68 23.21 5.30
C ASP A 163 1.23 23.34 4.81
N ASP A 164 0.85 24.48 4.21
CA ASP A 164 -0.51 24.70 3.72
C ASP A 164 -0.77 23.89 2.44
N ILE A 165 0.21 23.80 1.54
CA ILE A 165 0.13 22.94 0.35
C ILE A 165 0.05 21.46 0.75
N THR A 166 0.91 21.01 1.67
CA THR A 166 0.90 19.60 2.10
C THR A 166 -0.34 19.24 2.92
N LYS A 167 -0.85 20.13 3.78
CA LYS A 167 -2.13 19.92 4.48
C LYS A 167 -3.31 19.92 3.50
N ALA A 168 -3.35 20.84 2.54
CA ALA A 168 -4.39 20.88 1.52
C ALA A 168 -4.39 19.60 0.67
N ASP A 169 -3.20 19.12 0.26
CA ASP A 169 -3.05 17.88 -0.48
C ASP A 169 -3.45 16.64 0.34
N ILE A 170 -3.04 16.58 1.61
CA ILE A 170 -3.45 15.49 2.53
C ILE A 170 -4.97 15.50 2.72
N VAL A 171 -5.58 16.67 2.92
CA VAL A 171 -7.03 16.82 3.07
C VAL A 171 -7.76 16.46 1.77
N ALA A 172 -7.27 16.91 0.61
CA ALA A 172 -7.82 16.58 -0.70
C ALA A 172 -7.75 15.07 -0.97
N ARG A 173 -6.61 14.45 -0.67
CA ARG A 173 -6.41 13.00 -0.81
C ARG A 173 -7.30 12.20 0.14
N ASN A 174 -7.42 12.61 1.39
CA ASN A 174 -8.32 11.99 2.36
C ASN A 174 -9.79 12.15 1.94
N ARG A 175 -10.17 13.30 1.37
CA ARG A 175 -11.52 13.54 0.84
C ARG A 175 -11.82 12.67 -0.38
N SER A 176 -10.85 12.49 -1.28
CA SER A 176 -10.98 11.58 -2.43
C SER A 176 -11.12 10.12 -1.97
N GLU A 177 -10.29 9.67 -1.03
CA GLU A 177 -10.39 8.32 -0.47
C GLU A 177 -11.71 8.09 0.28
N LEU A 178 -12.20 9.07 1.03
CA LEU A 178 -13.50 8.99 1.68
C LEU A 178 -14.64 8.85 0.65
N ARG A 179 -14.60 9.62 -0.45
CA ARG A 179 -15.58 9.48 -1.56
C ARG A 179 -15.53 8.09 -2.18
N LYS A 180 -14.34 7.55 -2.47
CA LYS A 180 -14.17 6.18 -2.99
C LYS A 180 -14.76 5.14 -2.03
N ARG A 181 -14.51 5.27 -0.73
CA ARG A 181 -15.08 4.37 0.30
C ARG A 181 -16.61 4.45 0.37
N MET A 182 -17.18 5.64 0.23
CA MET A 182 -18.64 5.81 0.20
C MET A 182 -19.25 5.12 -1.03
N VAL A 183 -18.68 5.34 -2.23
CA VAL A 183 -19.14 4.69 -3.46
C VAL A 183 -19.03 3.16 -3.38
N LEU A 184 -17.92 2.64 -2.85
CA LEU A 184 -17.75 1.19 -2.62
C LEU A 184 -18.79 0.64 -1.65
N LYS A 185 -19.07 1.36 -0.55
CA LYS A 185 -20.09 0.94 0.43
C LYS A 185 -21.49 0.94 -0.17
N GLU A 186 -21.83 1.95 -0.97
CA GLU A 186 -23.10 2.04 -1.68
C GLU A 186 -23.27 0.92 -2.71
N THR A 187 -22.23 0.66 -3.50
CA THR A 187 -22.19 -0.45 -4.47
C THR A 187 -22.35 -1.80 -3.78
N ALA A 188 -21.65 -2.01 -2.65
CA ALA A 188 -21.77 -3.24 -1.86
C ALA A 188 -23.19 -3.42 -1.29
N MET A 189 -23.83 -2.34 -0.82
CA MET A 189 -25.22 -2.39 -0.37
C MET A 189 -26.18 -2.71 -1.53
N HIS A 190 -25.96 -2.12 -2.71
CA HIS A 190 -26.75 -2.41 -3.90
C HIS A 190 -26.64 -3.89 -4.30
N LEU A 191 -25.42 -4.44 -4.36
CA LEU A 191 -25.20 -5.84 -4.68
C LEU A 191 -25.86 -6.80 -3.68
N ARG A 192 -25.83 -6.47 -2.38
CA ARG A 192 -26.56 -7.25 -1.35
C ARG A 192 -28.06 -7.25 -1.59
N ARG A 193 -28.66 -6.10 -1.95
CA ARG A 193 -30.09 -6.01 -2.28
C ARG A 193 -30.43 -6.84 -3.54
N VAL A 194 -29.60 -6.77 -4.58
CA VAL A 194 -29.79 -7.56 -5.80
C VAL A 194 -29.71 -9.05 -5.51
N ARG A 195 -28.73 -9.48 -4.70
CA ARG A 195 -28.59 -10.88 -4.29
C ARG A 195 -29.80 -11.37 -3.49
N ALA A 196 -30.24 -10.60 -2.49
CA ALA A 196 -31.42 -10.93 -1.70
C ALA A 196 -32.69 -11.05 -2.55
N LYS A 197 -32.87 -10.17 -3.56
CA LYS A 197 -33.99 -10.27 -4.51
C LYS A 197 -33.93 -11.55 -5.36
N ARG A 198 -32.74 -11.95 -5.80
CA ARG A 198 -32.55 -13.20 -6.57
C ARG A 198 -32.82 -14.43 -5.71
N GLU A 199 -32.33 -14.45 -4.48
CA GLU A 199 -32.57 -15.54 -3.52
C GLU A 199 -34.05 -15.66 -3.17
N ALA A 200 -34.75 -14.54 -2.95
CA ALA A 200 -36.20 -14.54 -2.71
C ALA A 200 -36.99 -15.09 -3.92
N LYS A 201 -36.63 -14.67 -5.14
CA LYS A 201 -37.26 -15.18 -6.36
C LYS A 201 -37.02 -16.69 -6.54
N GLN A 202 -35.82 -17.18 -6.25
CA GLN A 202 -35.52 -18.62 -6.30
C GLN A 202 -36.32 -19.41 -5.26
N GLN A 203 -36.52 -18.86 -4.06
CA GLN A 203 -37.34 -19.50 -3.03
C GLN A 203 -38.82 -19.57 -3.45
N GLU A 204 -39.34 -18.53 -4.09
CA GLU A 204 -40.69 -18.50 -4.64
C GLU A 204 -40.88 -19.57 -5.73
N GLU A 205 -39.95 -19.67 -6.69
CA GLU A 205 -39.96 -20.71 -7.74
C GLU A 205 -39.94 -22.13 -7.15
N VAL A 206 -39.12 -22.37 -6.12
CA VAL A 206 -39.05 -23.67 -5.43
C VAL A 206 -40.35 -24.00 -4.70
N GLU A 207 -40.98 -23.01 -4.06
CA GLU A 207 -42.25 -23.24 -3.35
C GLU A 207 -43.42 -23.46 -4.32
N GLU A 208 -43.46 -22.76 -5.45
CA GLU A 208 -44.40 -23.04 -6.53
C GLU A 208 -44.26 -24.48 -7.05
N GLU A 209 -43.04 -24.95 -7.26
CA GLU A 209 -42.79 -26.33 -7.70
C GLU A 209 -43.25 -27.34 -6.65
N ARG A 210 -43.02 -27.06 -5.36
CA ARG A 210 -43.52 -27.89 -4.26
C ARG A 210 -45.05 -27.96 -4.23
N ILE A 211 -45.73 -26.84 -4.45
CA ILE A 211 -47.19 -26.79 -4.53
C ILE A 211 -47.69 -27.63 -5.71
N LYS A 212 -47.09 -27.50 -6.89
CA LYS A 212 -47.42 -28.31 -8.08
C LYS A 212 -47.25 -29.80 -7.82
N ARG A 213 -46.12 -30.22 -7.23
CA ARG A 213 -45.88 -31.63 -6.85
C ARG A 213 -46.91 -32.15 -5.85
N ARG A 214 -47.29 -31.36 -4.84
CA ARG A 214 -48.36 -31.73 -3.88
C ARG A 214 -49.71 -31.91 -4.57
N GLN A 215 -50.05 -31.08 -5.54
CA GLN A 215 -51.29 -31.22 -6.32
C GLN A 215 -51.27 -32.50 -7.18
N GLN A 216 -50.15 -32.80 -7.82
CA GLN A 216 -49.97 -34.04 -8.59
C GLN A 216 -50.11 -35.29 -7.72
N LEU A 217 -49.49 -35.29 -6.53
CA LEU A 217 -49.62 -36.40 -5.57
C LEU A 217 -51.07 -36.61 -5.15
N LYS A 218 -51.81 -35.55 -4.80
CA LYS A 218 -53.25 -35.64 -4.47
C LYS A 218 -54.09 -36.20 -5.62
N ALA A 219 -53.78 -35.82 -6.86
CA ALA A 219 -54.46 -36.35 -8.05
C ALA A 219 -54.18 -37.85 -8.21
N LEU A 220 -52.92 -38.27 -8.02
CA LEU A 220 -52.50 -39.67 -8.11
C LEU A 220 -53.13 -40.53 -7.01
N GLU A 221 -53.15 -40.05 -5.76
CA GLU A 221 -53.88 -40.68 -4.65
C GLU A 221 -55.36 -40.88 -4.97
N SER A 222 -56.00 -39.86 -5.57
CA SER A 222 -57.41 -39.95 -5.98
C SER A 222 -57.63 -41.00 -7.08
N MET A 223 -56.69 -41.14 -8.03
CA MET A 223 -56.75 -42.18 -9.05
C MET A 223 -56.57 -43.58 -8.45
N ILE A 224 -55.63 -43.75 -7.52
CA ILE A 224 -55.41 -45.03 -6.83
C ILE A 224 -56.68 -45.45 -6.10
N ARG A 225 -57.28 -44.56 -5.30
CA ARG A 225 -58.53 -44.84 -4.58
C ARG A 225 -59.67 -45.28 -5.52
N ARG A 226 -59.81 -44.62 -6.67
CA ARG A 226 -60.81 -45.01 -7.68
C ARG A 226 -60.54 -46.40 -8.27
N LYS A 227 -59.26 -46.74 -8.52
CA LYS A 227 -58.89 -48.09 -9.00
C LYS A 227 -59.15 -49.15 -7.94
N GLU A 228 -58.84 -48.87 -6.67
CA GLU A 228 -59.12 -49.77 -5.55
C GLU A 228 -60.62 -50.03 -5.41
N GLN A 229 -61.45 -49.00 -5.50
CA GLN A 229 -62.92 -49.14 -5.50
C GLN A 229 -63.42 -50.04 -6.62
N ARG A 230 -62.95 -49.82 -7.87
CA ARG A 230 -63.31 -50.68 -9.00
C ARG A 230 -62.90 -52.13 -8.80
N LEU A 231 -61.70 -52.37 -8.26
CA LEU A 231 -61.23 -53.73 -7.97
C LEU A 231 -62.07 -54.41 -6.89
N VAL A 232 -62.60 -53.66 -5.91
CA VAL A 232 -63.54 -54.19 -4.91
C VAL A 232 -64.87 -54.53 -5.57
N GLU A 233 -65.43 -53.63 -6.38
CA GLU A 233 -66.68 -53.86 -7.13
C GLU A 233 -66.58 -55.07 -8.07
N GLU A 234 -65.49 -55.20 -8.84
CA GLU A 234 -65.24 -56.35 -9.72
C GLU A 234 -65.18 -57.67 -8.94
N LYS A 235 -64.55 -57.68 -7.77
CA LYS A 235 -64.49 -58.86 -6.88
C LYS A 235 -65.86 -59.22 -6.30
N GLU A 236 -66.71 -58.23 -6.00
CA GLU A 236 -68.08 -58.49 -5.54
C GLU A 236 -68.95 -59.07 -6.65
N VAL A 237 -68.82 -58.58 -7.88
CA VAL A 237 -69.51 -59.13 -9.06
C VAL A 237 -69.10 -60.58 -9.30
N GLN A 238 -67.81 -60.92 -9.20
CA GLN A 238 -67.32 -62.30 -9.37
C GLN A 238 -67.82 -63.29 -8.31
N ARG A 239 -68.27 -62.80 -7.14
CA ARG A 239 -68.80 -63.65 -6.06
C ARG A 239 -70.29 -63.95 -6.19
N ARG A 240 -71.01 -63.18 -7.01
CA ARG A 240 -72.44 -63.36 -7.29
C ARG A 240 -72.64 -64.33 -8.45
#